data_AF-A0AAI9LL57-F1
#
_entry.id   AF-A0AAI9LL57-F1
#
_cell.length_a   1.000
_cell.length_b   1.000
_cell.length_c   1.000
_cell.angle_alpha   90.00
_cell.angle_beta   90.00
_cell.angle_gamma   90.00
#
_symmetry.space_group_name_H-M   'P 1'
#
loop_
_entity.id
_entity.type
_entity.pdbx_description
1 polymer ?
#
loop_
_entity_poly.entity_id
_entity_poly.type
_entity_poly.pdbx_seq_one_letter_code
_entity_poly.pdbx_strand_id
1 'polypeptide(L)'
;MLARHTAIIASAIALSACGGGSDSQAQTPPAETPAQAVQRLEQTGQLPILDRSPDVKGPDANGNGIRDDIETYISKQPYDAGQRAAVEQLAKGLQATLLVDVSNNEALRAVDQQANRAIHCIWSRFTTTAAASGAVTMYEKLTANTEFRARAYLAYSKALDGTVSSQPRGDTCDAQ
;
A
#
# COMPACT_ATOMS: atom_id res chain seq x y z
N MET A 1 17.96 54.20 -52.37
CA MET A 1 18.69 53.83 -51.14
C MET A 1 18.03 54.54 -49.97
N LEU A 2 17.14 53.87 -49.24
CA LEU A 2 16.62 54.35 -47.96
C LEU A 2 16.94 53.28 -46.91
N ALA A 3 17.81 53.64 -45.97
CA ALA A 3 18.35 52.77 -44.94
C ALA A 3 17.27 52.38 -43.92
N ARG A 4 17.08 51.07 -43.71
CA ARG A 4 16.20 50.55 -42.64
C ARG A 4 17.08 50.15 -41.46
N HIS A 5 16.93 50.88 -40.36
CA HIS A 5 17.57 50.62 -39.09
C HIS A 5 16.91 49.39 -38.43
N THR A 6 17.73 48.45 -37.99
CA THR A 6 17.34 47.31 -37.15
C THR A 6 16.92 47.81 -35.77
N ALA A 7 15.62 47.74 -35.47
CA ALA A 7 15.07 47.98 -34.14
C ALA A 7 14.97 46.66 -33.37
N ILE A 8 15.57 46.64 -32.18
CA ILE A 8 15.57 45.55 -31.21
C ILE A 8 14.15 45.44 -30.62
N ILE A 9 13.50 44.29 -30.79
CA ILE A 9 12.16 44.00 -30.25
C ILE A 9 12.33 43.52 -28.81
N ALA A 10 12.09 44.41 -27.84
CA ALA A 10 11.81 44.03 -26.46
C ALA A 10 10.29 43.80 -26.31
N SER A 11 9.87 42.54 -26.23
CA SER A 11 8.49 42.17 -25.93
C SER A 11 8.19 42.40 -24.44
N ALA A 12 7.31 43.35 -24.15
CA ALA A 12 6.75 43.56 -22.82
C ALA A 12 5.61 42.56 -22.59
N ILE A 13 5.73 41.74 -21.54
CA ILE A 13 4.68 40.84 -21.07
C ILE A 13 3.66 41.68 -20.29
N ALA A 14 2.45 41.81 -20.82
CA ALA A 14 1.33 42.44 -20.13
C ALA A 14 0.75 41.48 -19.08
N LEU A 15 0.80 41.88 -17.80
CA LEU A 15 0.01 41.24 -16.74
C LEU A 15 -1.45 41.66 -16.90
N SER A 16 -2.31 40.73 -17.31
CA SER A 16 -3.76 40.89 -17.18
C SER A 16 -4.18 40.59 -15.74
N ALA A 17 -4.26 41.65 -14.94
CA ALA A 17 -5.04 41.67 -13.72
C ALA A 17 -6.53 41.54 -14.08
N CYS A 18 -7.15 40.39 -13.77
CA CYS A 18 -8.59 40.23 -13.86
C CYS A 18 -9.20 40.71 -12.54
N GLY A 19 -9.81 41.89 -12.58
CA GLY A 19 -10.65 42.41 -11.51
C GLY A 19 -12.07 41.87 -11.58
N GLY A 20 -12.86 42.20 -10.56
CA GLY A 20 -14.32 42.16 -10.60
C GLY A 20 -14.94 41.42 -9.43
N GLY A 21 -15.26 42.15 -8.37
CA GLY A 21 -16.08 41.66 -7.27
C GLY A 21 -17.48 41.27 -7.73
N SER A 22 -17.96 40.16 -7.20
CA SER A 22 -19.37 39.85 -7.04
C SER A 22 -19.47 39.04 -5.76
N ASP A 23 -19.97 39.68 -4.70
CA ASP A 23 -20.34 39.04 -3.44
C ASP A 23 -21.50 38.08 -3.70
N SER A 24 -21.14 36.88 -4.16
CA SER A 24 -21.98 35.71 -3.98
C SER A 24 -21.43 35.01 -2.75
N GLN A 25 -22.06 35.21 -1.60
CA GLN A 25 -22.00 34.25 -0.50
C GLN A 25 -22.68 32.95 -0.98
N ALA A 26 -22.03 32.25 -1.92
CA ALA A 26 -22.19 30.83 -2.01
C ALA A 26 -21.61 30.31 -0.70
N GLN A 27 -22.49 29.89 0.21
CA GLN A 27 -22.11 29.05 1.34
C GLN A 27 -21.47 27.82 0.71
N THR A 28 -20.15 27.82 0.60
CA THR A 28 -19.38 26.62 0.31
C THR A 28 -19.80 25.60 1.38
N PRO A 29 -20.33 24.43 1.00
CA PRO A 29 -20.53 23.35 1.94
C PRO A 29 -19.22 23.16 2.71
N PRO A 30 -19.26 22.85 4.02
CA PRO A 30 -18.05 22.58 4.77
C PRO A 30 -17.17 21.63 3.97
N ALA A 31 -15.93 22.03 3.69
CA ALA A 31 -15.00 21.18 2.96
C ALA A 31 -14.88 19.88 3.75
N GLU A 32 -15.23 18.77 3.10
CA GLU A 32 -15.18 17.46 3.72
C GLU A 32 -13.74 17.15 4.19
N THR A 33 -13.60 16.67 5.41
CA THR A 33 -12.30 16.22 5.92
C THR A 33 -11.85 14.92 5.23
N PRO A 34 -10.55 14.63 5.14
CA PRO A 34 -10.07 13.36 4.58
C PRO A 34 -10.69 12.12 5.25
N ALA A 35 -10.95 12.16 6.56
CA ALA A 35 -11.58 11.07 7.29
C ALA A 35 -13.02 10.82 6.85
N GLN A 36 -13.81 11.89 6.66
CA GLN A 36 -15.18 11.79 6.15
C GLN A 36 -15.19 11.27 4.71
N ALA A 37 -14.24 11.71 3.87
CA ALA A 37 -14.11 11.24 2.50
C ALA A 37 -13.83 9.74 2.44
N VAL A 38 -12.91 9.23 3.26
CA VAL A 38 -12.63 7.80 3.38
C VAL A 38 -13.88 7.04 3.83
N GLN A 39 -14.57 7.51 4.88
CA GLN A 39 -15.77 6.85 5.38
C GLN A 39 -16.87 6.75 4.33
N ARG A 40 -17.11 7.80 3.55
CA ARG A 40 -18.07 7.77 2.44
C ARG A 40 -17.64 6.78 1.35
N LEU A 41 -16.35 6.75 0.99
CA LEU A 41 -15.85 5.82 -0.02
C LEU A 41 -15.98 4.36 0.44
N GLU A 42 -15.82 4.09 1.73
CA GLU A 42 -16.08 2.78 2.33
C GLU A 42 -17.58 2.41 2.28
N GLN A 43 -18.46 3.34 2.68
CA GLN A 43 -19.92 3.13 2.64
C GLN A 43 -20.45 2.90 1.22
N THR A 44 -19.83 3.54 0.22
CA THR A 44 -20.18 3.36 -1.19
C THR A 44 -19.45 2.18 -1.85
N GLY A 45 -18.61 1.46 -1.10
CA GLY A 45 -17.87 0.29 -1.59
C GLY A 45 -16.69 0.61 -2.52
N GLN A 46 -16.35 1.90 -2.69
CA GLN A 46 -15.20 2.33 -3.48
C GLN A 46 -13.87 2.07 -2.76
N LEU A 47 -13.88 2.02 -1.43
CA LEU A 47 -12.75 1.59 -0.61
C LEU A 47 -13.12 0.37 0.23
N PRO A 48 -12.15 -0.52 0.51
CA PRO A 48 -12.37 -1.57 1.49
C PRO A 48 -12.45 -0.99 2.90
N ILE A 49 -13.33 -1.57 3.71
CA ILE A 49 -13.38 -1.32 5.15
C ILE A 49 -12.20 -2.07 5.76
N LEU A 50 -11.30 -1.33 6.42
CA LEU A 50 -10.12 -1.87 7.08
C LEU A 50 -10.13 -1.56 8.58
N ASP A 51 -9.57 -2.46 9.37
CA ASP A 51 -9.28 -2.20 10.77
C ASP A 51 -8.20 -1.13 10.88
N ARG A 52 -8.55 -0.03 11.55
CA ARG A 52 -7.65 1.10 11.82
C ARG A 52 -7.35 1.26 13.32
N SER A 53 -7.56 0.20 14.08
CA SER A 53 -7.26 0.18 15.50
C SER A 53 -5.75 0.32 15.76
N PRO A 54 -5.35 0.77 16.97
CA PRO A 54 -3.95 0.81 17.35
C PRO A 54 -3.36 -0.58 17.65
N ASP A 55 -4.16 -1.65 17.66
CA ASP A 55 -3.68 -3.00 17.88
C ASP A 55 -2.90 -3.50 16.66
N VAL A 56 -1.60 -3.76 16.85
CA VAL A 56 -0.70 -4.24 15.79
C VAL A 56 -1.18 -5.58 15.24
N LYS A 57 -1.64 -6.48 16.12
CA LYS A 57 -2.18 -7.78 15.71
C LYS A 57 -3.49 -7.59 14.95
N GLY A 58 -4.42 -6.82 15.53
CA GLY A 58 -5.74 -6.63 14.98
C GLY A 58 -6.61 -7.90 15.08
N PRO A 59 -7.85 -7.84 14.59
CA PRO A 59 -8.77 -8.98 14.60
C PRO A 59 -8.30 -10.11 13.68
N ASP A 60 -8.18 -11.31 14.24
CA ASP A 60 -7.94 -12.58 13.56
C ASP A 60 -8.73 -13.64 14.35
N ALA A 61 -10.03 -13.75 14.04
CA ALA A 61 -10.96 -14.52 14.85
C ALA A 61 -10.76 -16.04 14.68
N ASN A 62 -10.31 -16.48 13.51
CA ASN A 62 -10.08 -17.88 13.18
C ASN A 62 -8.64 -18.35 13.51
N GLY A 63 -7.74 -17.43 13.86
CA GLY A 63 -6.37 -17.73 14.26
C GLY A 63 -5.48 -18.22 13.13
N ASN A 64 -5.83 -17.95 11.86
CA ASN A 64 -5.07 -18.42 10.70
C ASN A 64 -3.81 -17.59 10.42
N GLY A 65 -3.64 -16.47 11.14
CA GLY A 65 -2.52 -15.54 11.01
C GLY A 65 -2.75 -14.44 9.97
N ILE A 66 -3.97 -14.29 9.47
CA ILE A 66 -4.41 -13.23 8.56
C ILE A 66 -5.45 -12.40 9.31
N ARG A 67 -5.39 -11.08 9.17
CA ARG A 67 -6.44 -10.23 9.75
C ARG A 67 -7.76 -10.39 9.01
N ASP A 68 -8.87 -10.41 9.75
CA ASP A 68 -10.22 -10.65 9.23
C ASP A 68 -10.62 -9.63 8.13
N ASP A 69 -10.17 -8.38 8.24
CA ASP A 69 -10.44 -7.32 7.26
C ASP A 69 -9.67 -7.53 5.94
N ILE A 70 -8.45 -8.07 6.02
CA ILE A 70 -7.64 -8.44 4.86
C ILE A 70 -8.22 -9.71 4.20
N GLU A 71 -8.65 -10.71 4.96
CA GLU A 71 -9.37 -11.87 4.41
C GLU A 71 -10.64 -11.43 3.66
N THR A 72 -11.40 -10.52 4.26
CA THR A 72 -12.58 -9.93 3.63
C THR A 72 -12.20 -9.22 2.32
N TYR A 73 -11.07 -8.50 2.28
CA TYR A 73 -10.57 -7.87 1.06
C TYR A 73 -10.17 -8.90 -0.02
N ILE A 74 -9.42 -9.94 0.35
CA ILE A 74 -9.00 -11.04 -0.53
C ILE A 74 -10.22 -11.71 -1.16
N SER A 75 -11.26 -11.96 -0.36
CA SER A 75 -12.44 -12.69 -0.82
C SER A 75 -13.20 -11.99 -1.97
N LYS A 76 -13.11 -10.66 -2.02
CA LYS A 76 -13.74 -9.79 -3.03
C LYS A 76 -12.90 -9.65 -4.31
N GLN A 77 -11.66 -10.12 -4.32
CA GLN A 77 -10.80 -10.04 -5.50
C GLN A 77 -11.14 -11.15 -6.51
N PRO A 78 -11.03 -10.87 -7.81
CA PRO A 78 -11.30 -11.84 -8.87
C PRO A 78 -10.11 -12.80 -9.09
N TYR A 79 -9.56 -13.35 -8.00
CA TYR A 79 -8.47 -14.33 -8.05
C TYR A 79 -9.00 -15.73 -8.32
N ASP A 80 -8.25 -16.51 -9.10
CA ASP A 80 -8.39 -17.96 -9.11
C ASP A 80 -7.90 -18.58 -7.79
N ALA A 81 -8.10 -19.89 -7.61
CA ALA A 81 -7.74 -20.58 -6.37
C ALA A 81 -6.22 -20.52 -6.07
N GLY A 82 -5.37 -20.58 -7.09
CA GLY A 82 -3.92 -20.53 -6.91
C GLY A 82 -3.44 -19.13 -6.53
N GLN A 83 -3.99 -18.10 -7.17
CA GLN A 83 -3.73 -16.70 -6.83
C GLN A 83 -4.22 -16.37 -5.43
N ARG A 84 -5.42 -16.85 -5.06
CA ARG A 84 -6.02 -16.66 -3.74
C ARG A 84 -5.12 -17.23 -2.63
N ALA A 85 -4.71 -18.48 -2.76
CA ALA A 85 -3.81 -19.10 -1.79
C ALA A 85 -2.45 -18.38 -1.68
N ALA A 86 -1.91 -17.88 -2.81
CA ALA A 86 -0.67 -17.12 -2.79
C ALA A 86 -0.80 -15.78 -2.05
N VAL A 87 -1.92 -15.06 -2.23
CA VAL A 87 -2.15 -13.79 -1.50
C VAL A 87 -2.47 -14.02 -0.03
N GLU A 88 -3.12 -15.13 0.33
CA GLU A 88 -3.33 -15.54 1.72
C GLU A 88 -1.98 -15.87 2.40
N GLN A 89 -1.12 -16.63 1.71
CA GLN A 89 0.25 -16.90 2.16
C GLN A 89 1.05 -15.60 2.34
N LEU A 90 0.94 -14.65 1.41
CA LEU A 90 1.58 -13.34 1.51
C LEU A 90 1.03 -12.54 2.70
N ALA A 91 -0.29 -12.46 2.86
CA ALA A 91 -0.93 -11.73 3.95
C ALA A 91 -0.48 -12.28 5.31
N LYS A 92 -0.43 -13.61 5.46
CA LYS A 92 0.10 -14.28 6.65
C LYS A 92 1.58 -13.97 6.90
N GLY A 93 2.40 -14.02 5.85
CA GLY A 93 3.82 -13.66 5.92
C GLY A 93 4.04 -12.22 6.37
N LEU A 94 3.31 -11.28 5.78
CA LEU A 94 3.38 -9.86 6.14
C LEU A 94 2.86 -9.60 7.56
N GLN A 95 1.82 -10.31 8.01
CA GLN A 95 1.32 -10.17 9.38
C GLN A 95 2.38 -10.65 10.39
N ALA A 96 3.12 -11.73 10.07
CA ALA A 96 4.20 -12.22 10.91
C ALA A 96 5.35 -11.22 11.06
N THR A 97 5.66 -10.39 10.03
CA THR A 97 6.70 -9.36 10.14
C THR A 97 6.35 -8.27 11.15
N LEU A 98 5.06 -8.00 11.37
CA LEU A 98 4.61 -7.03 12.37
C LEU A 98 4.70 -7.55 13.81
N LEU A 99 4.68 -8.88 13.99
CA LEU A 99 4.51 -9.53 15.29
C LEU A 99 5.78 -10.22 15.80
N VAL A 100 6.82 -10.30 14.97
CA VAL A 100 8.07 -10.96 15.34
C VAL A 100 8.80 -10.18 16.45
N ASP A 101 9.38 -10.91 17.40
CA ASP A 101 10.34 -10.35 18.33
C ASP A 101 11.64 -10.03 17.60
N VAL A 102 11.84 -8.73 17.31
CA VAL A 102 13.02 -8.22 16.59
C VAL A 102 14.34 -8.39 17.34
N SER A 103 14.31 -8.76 18.63
CA SER A 103 15.52 -9.11 19.39
C SER A 103 15.93 -10.58 19.23
N ASN A 104 15.03 -11.41 18.72
CA ASN A 104 15.28 -12.83 18.46
C ASN A 104 15.70 -13.04 17.00
N ASN A 105 17.01 -13.11 16.75
CA ASN A 105 17.58 -13.27 15.41
C ASN A 105 17.11 -14.54 14.68
N GLU A 106 16.85 -15.64 15.40
CA GLU A 106 16.36 -16.88 14.80
C GLU A 106 14.92 -16.70 14.31
N ALA A 107 14.05 -16.14 15.15
CA ALA A 107 12.67 -15.83 14.78
C ALA A 107 12.61 -14.82 13.63
N LEU A 108 13.46 -13.77 13.68
CA LEU A 108 13.55 -12.76 12.64
C LEU A 108 13.93 -13.38 11.28
N ARG A 109 14.94 -14.27 11.27
CA ARG A 109 15.37 -14.97 10.06
C ARG A 109 14.30 -15.92 9.52
N ALA A 110 13.55 -16.58 10.40
CA ALA A 110 12.46 -17.47 10.00
C ALA A 110 11.31 -16.69 9.34
N VAL A 111 10.92 -15.56 9.94
CA VAL A 111 9.87 -14.68 9.39
C VAL A 111 10.30 -14.04 8.07
N ASP A 112 11.56 -13.61 7.94
CA ASP A 112 12.10 -13.10 6.67
C ASP A 112 12.04 -14.16 5.56
N GLN A 113 12.47 -15.40 5.85
CA GLN A 113 12.37 -16.48 4.88
C GLN A 113 10.92 -16.80 4.51
N GLN A 114 10.01 -16.78 5.48
CA GLN A 114 8.57 -16.98 5.24
C GLN A 114 8.01 -15.90 4.31
N ALA A 115 8.29 -14.62 4.57
CA ALA A 115 7.83 -13.51 3.74
C ALA A 115 8.42 -13.59 2.32
N ASN A 116 9.71 -13.89 2.18
CA ASN A 116 10.36 -14.06 0.89
C ASN A 116 9.79 -15.25 0.09
N ARG A 117 9.50 -16.38 0.74
CA ARG A 117 8.82 -17.53 0.09
C ARG A 117 7.42 -17.16 -0.41
N ALA A 118 6.66 -16.39 0.37
CA ALA A 118 5.33 -15.95 -0.01
C ALA A 118 5.37 -14.99 -1.21
N ILE A 119 6.31 -14.01 -1.20
CA ILE A 119 6.55 -13.13 -2.35
C ILE A 119 6.92 -13.97 -3.58
N HIS A 120 7.84 -14.92 -3.45
CA HIS A 120 8.20 -15.81 -4.57
C HIS A 120 6.99 -16.62 -5.08
N CYS A 121 6.08 -17.07 -4.20
CA CYS A 121 4.85 -17.74 -4.62
C CYS A 121 3.95 -16.80 -5.45
N ILE A 122 3.80 -15.52 -5.06
CA ILE A 122 3.07 -14.52 -5.87
C ILE A 122 3.64 -14.44 -7.29
N TRP A 123 4.97 -14.35 -7.44
CA TRP A 123 5.62 -14.33 -8.74
C TRP A 123 5.40 -15.60 -9.57
N SER A 124 5.14 -16.73 -8.91
CA SER A 124 4.82 -17.99 -9.60
C SER A 124 3.35 -18.13 -10.04
N ARG A 125 2.42 -17.45 -9.35
CA ARG A 125 0.97 -17.56 -9.60
C ARG A 125 0.39 -16.43 -10.45
N PHE A 126 1.04 -15.28 -10.47
CA PHE A 126 0.61 -14.13 -11.26
C PHE A 126 1.32 -14.11 -12.61
N THR A 127 0.56 -13.95 -13.69
CA THR A 127 1.05 -14.11 -15.07
C THR A 127 1.87 -12.93 -15.59
N THR A 128 1.83 -11.78 -14.92
CA THR A 128 2.58 -10.59 -15.32
C THR A 128 3.30 -9.98 -14.13
N THR A 129 4.46 -9.39 -14.41
CA THR A 129 5.26 -8.64 -13.43
C THR A 129 4.45 -7.55 -12.75
N ALA A 130 3.64 -6.80 -13.50
CA ALA A 130 2.82 -5.73 -12.97
C ALA A 130 1.74 -6.24 -12.00
N ALA A 131 1.12 -7.38 -12.31
CA ALA A 131 0.12 -7.98 -11.42
C ALA A 131 0.77 -8.54 -10.15
N ALA A 132 1.93 -9.21 -10.28
CA ALA A 132 2.68 -9.73 -9.15
C ALA A 132 3.16 -8.60 -8.22
N SER A 133 3.83 -7.57 -8.76
CA SER A 133 4.30 -6.44 -7.96
C SER A 133 3.13 -5.65 -7.36
N GLY A 134 2.05 -5.47 -8.12
CA GLY A 134 0.83 -4.82 -7.67
C GLY A 134 0.21 -5.53 -6.48
N ALA A 135 0.15 -6.87 -6.51
CA ALA A 135 -0.32 -7.66 -5.38
C ALA A 135 0.58 -7.47 -4.16
N VAL A 136 1.91 -7.64 -4.29
CA VAL A 136 2.85 -7.47 -3.17
C VAL A 136 2.70 -6.09 -2.51
N THR A 137 2.75 -5.02 -3.31
CA THR A 137 2.60 -3.64 -2.81
C THR A 137 1.23 -3.39 -2.18
N MET A 138 0.16 -3.97 -2.74
CA MET A 138 -1.17 -3.78 -2.18
C MET A 138 -1.29 -4.42 -0.80
N TYR A 139 -0.88 -5.69 -0.66
CA TYR A 139 -0.99 -6.39 0.61
C TYR A 139 -0.06 -5.81 1.68
N GLU A 140 1.13 -5.34 1.32
CA GLU A 140 1.99 -4.60 2.25
C GLU A 140 1.29 -3.34 2.80
N LYS A 141 0.62 -2.57 1.94
CA LYS A 141 -0.14 -1.36 2.35
C LYS A 141 -1.34 -1.69 3.22
N LEU A 142 -2.07 -2.77 2.91
CA LEU A 142 -3.21 -3.22 3.71
C LEU A 142 -2.77 -3.68 5.11
N THR A 143 -1.63 -4.38 5.19
CA THR A 143 -1.07 -4.88 6.44
C THR A 143 -0.51 -3.74 7.29
N ALA A 144 0.26 -2.81 6.73
CA ALA A 144 0.87 -1.69 7.45
C ALA A 144 0.01 -0.40 7.49
N ASN A 145 -1.33 -0.55 7.47
CA ASN A 145 -2.29 0.55 7.24
C ASN A 145 -2.53 1.53 8.41
N THR A 146 -1.85 1.35 9.55
CA THR A 146 -1.95 2.24 10.72
C THR A 146 -0.56 2.67 11.18
N GLU A 147 -0.48 3.76 11.94
CA GLU A 147 0.81 4.22 12.48
C GLU A 147 1.51 3.13 13.31
N PHE A 148 0.77 2.41 14.16
CA PHE A 148 1.32 1.35 15.00
C PHE A 148 1.89 0.19 14.17
N ARG A 149 1.19 -0.23 13.11
CA ARG A 149 1.64 -1.29 12.21
C ARG A 149 2.80 -0.84 11.34
N ALA A 150 2.76 0.40 10.83
CA ALA A 150 3.87 0.97 10.07
C ALA A 150 5.16 1.05 10.92
N ARG A 151 5.05 1.45 12.20
CA ARG A 151 6.19 1.46 13.13
C ARG A 151 6.73 0.06 13.41
N ALA A 152 5.85 -0.94 13.59
CA ALA A 152 6.26 -2.33 13.76
C ALA A 152 6.99 -2.86 12.51
N TYR A 153 6.46 -2.58 11.32
CA TYR A 153 7.11 -2.93 10.05
C TYR A 153 8.50 -2.28 9.90
N LEU A 154 8.62 -0.99 10.23
CA LEU A 154 9.91 -0.29 10.21
C LEU A 154 10.90 -0.87 11.21
N ALA A 155 10.45 -1.30 12.39
CA ALA A 155 11.32 -1.96 13.37
C ALA A 155 11.84 -3.31 12.84
N TYR A 156 10.97 -4.10 12.22
CA TYR A 156 11.35 -5.33 11.51
C TYR A 156 12.36 -5.06 10.38
N SER A 157 12.07 -4.10 9.49
CA SER A 157 12.98 -3.73 8.41
C SER A 157 14.33 -3.24 8.93
N LYS A 158 14.33 -2.49 10.03
CA LYS A 158 15.58 -2.02 10.65
C LYS A 158 16.38 -3.15 11.26
N ALA A 159 15.73 -4.16 11.84
CA ALA A 159 16.42 -5.32 12.42
C ALA A 159 17.10 -6.20 11.34
N LEU A 160 16.60 -6.18 10.10
CA LEU A 160 17.19 -6.86 8.96
C LEU A 160 18.25 -6.03 8.21
N ASP A 161 18.44 -4.77 8.58
CA ASP A 161 19.40 -3.87 7.92
C ASP A 161 20.82 -4.46 7.96
N GLY A 162 21.49 -4.50 6.81
CA GLY A 162 22.82 -5.10 6.66
C GLY A 162 22.86 -6.64 6.61
N THR A 163 21.72 -7.33 6.68
CA THR A 163 21.66 -8.78 6.51
C THR A 163 21.60 -9.18 5.03
N VAL A 164 21.94 -10.44 4.73
CA VAL A 164 21.82 -11.02 3.39
C VAL A 164 20.87 -12.21 3.45
N SER A 165 19.85 -12.20 2.60
CA SER A 165 18.93 -13.31 2.40
C SER A 165 19.19 -14.01 1.05
N SER A 166 18.97 -15.32 1.02
CA SER A 166 19.03 -16.10 -0.22
C SER A 166 17.68 -16.09 -0.93
N GLN A 167 17.67 -15.87 -2.24
CA GLN A 167 16.44 -16.05 -3.03
C GLN A 167 15.90 -17.47 -2.83
N PRO A 168 14.60 -17.63 -2.52
CA PRO A 168 13.95 -18.94 -2.50
C PRO A 168 14.10 -19.65 -3.86
N ARG A 169 14.13 -20.99 -3.83
CA ARG A 169 14.22 -21.84 -5.03
C ARG A 169 13.10 -22.88 -5.03
N GLY A 170 12.71 -23.33 -6.21
CA GLY A 170 11.66 -24.35 -6.37
C GLY A 170 10.26 -23.79 -6.12
N ASP A 171 9.31 -24.68 -5.85
CA ASP A 171 7.95 -24.28 -5.45
C ASP A 171 7.95 -23.78 -4.00
N THR A 172 7.54 -22.53 -3.81
CA THR A 172 7.47 -21.88 -2.49
C THR A 172 6.05 -21.62 -2.05
N CYS A 173 5.06 -22.02 -2.85
CA CYS A 173 3.68 -21.96 -2.45
C CYS A 173 3.41 -23.01 -1.37
N ASP A 174 2.69 -22.62 -0.32
CA ASP A 174 2.33 -23.57 0.72
C ASP A 174 1.26 -24.55 0.19
N ALA A 175 1.29 -25.78 0.70
CA ALA A 175 0.29 -26.77 0.35
C ALA A 175 -1.09 -26.31 0.86
N GLN A 176 -2.09 -26.38 -0.01
CA GLN A 176 -3.49 -26.06 0.30
C GLN A 176 -4.21 -27.28 0.87
#